data_AF-A0A926X7X7-F1
#
_entry.id   AF-A0A926X7X7-F1
#
_cell.length_a   1.000
_cell.length_b   1.000
_cell.length_c   1.000
_cell.angle_alpha   90.00
_cell.angle_beta   90.00
_cell.angle_gamma   90.00
#
_symmetry.space_group_name_H-M   'P 1'
#
loop_
_entity.id
_entity.type
_entity.pdbx_description
1 polymer ?
#
loop_
_entity_poly.entity_id
_entity_poly.type
_entity_poly.pdbx_seq_one_letter_code
_entity_poly.pdbx_strand_id
1 'polypeptide(L)' 'MPAIDHPQLADLVRETRQRLELSQVKFAAKLGVSFQSINRWENGRTKPLPIALKQIESLLHQMGEAGQDLLAKYFSE' A
#
# COMPACT_ATOMS: atom_id res chain seq x y z
N MET A 1 2.85 -15.69 1.89
CA MET A 1 2.20 -14.37 1.69
C MET A 1 1.53 -14.04 3.01
N PRO A 2 1.82 -12.89 3.61
CA PRO A 2 1.32 -12.57 4.94
C PRO A 2 -0.22 -12.54 4.94
N ALA A 3 -0.82 -13.04 6.01
CA ALA A 3 -2.26 -13.04 6.23
C ALA A 3 -2.71 -11.64 6.69
N ILE A 4 -2.59 -10.64 5.81
CA ILE A 4 -3.03 -9.27 6.10
C ILE A 4 -4.55 -9.19 5.96
N ASP A 5 -5.22 -8.81 7.04
CA ASP A 5 -6.66 -8.62 7.04
C ASP A 5 -7.09 -7.36 6.27
N HIS A 6 -8.35 -7.33 5.81
CA HIS A 6 -8.92 -6.24 5.00
C HIS A 6 -8.69 -4.82 5.56
N PRO A 7 -8.88 -4.57 6.87
CA PRO A 7 -8.67 -3.24 7.45
C PRO A 7 -7.18 -2.84 7.45
N GLN A 8 -6.31 -3.77 7.82
CA GLN A 8 -4.85 -3.55 7.87
C GLN A 8 -4.28 -3.20 6.48
N LEU A 9 -4.87 -3.78 5.43
CA LEU A 9 -4.50 -3.53 4.05
C LEU A 9 -4.89 -2.12 3.57
N ALA A 10 -6.06 -1.63 3.99
CA ALA A 10 -6.49 -0.26 3.72
C ALA A 10 -5.57 0.76 4.40
N ASP A 11 -5.17 0.46 5.64
CA ASP A 11 -4.25 1.30 6.40
C ASP A 11 -2.83 1.28 5.83
N LEU A 12 -2.32 0.11 5.42
CA LEU A 12 -1.04 -0.01 4.71
C LEU A 12 -0.99 0.91 3.47
N VAL A 13 -2.03 0.85 2.62
CA VAL A 13 -2.12 1.68 1.40
C VAL A 13 -2.12 3.17 1.75
N ARG A 14 -2.93 3.56 2.75
CA ARG A 14 -3.05 4.95 3.18
C ARG A 14 -1.75 5.48 3.79
N GLU A 15 -1.15 4.74 4.72
CA GLU A 15 0.10 5.13 5.39
C GLU A 15 1.25 5.24 4.39
N THR A 16 1.40 4.26 3.49
CA THR A 16 2.41 4.30 2.43
C THR A 16 2.25 5.55 1.55
N ARG A 17 1.01 5.85 1.14
CA ARG A 17 0.73 7.05 0.33
C ARG A 17 1.06 8.34 1.08
N GLN A 18 0.66 8.45 2.35
CA GLN A 18 0.87 9.64 3.16
C GLN A 18 2.36 9.92 3.38
N ARG A 19 3.18 8.89 3.60
CA ARG A 19 4.63 9.05 3.77
C ARG A 19 5.36 9.47 2.51
N LEU A 20 4.82 9.11 1.35
CA LEU A 20 5.31 9.60 0.06
C LEU A 20 4.77 11.00 -0.28
N GLU A 21 3.90 11.57 0.56
CA GLU A 21 3.22 12.85 0.35
C GLU A 21 2.49 12.92 -1.01
N LEU A 22 1.96 11.77 -1.46
CA LEU A 22 1.28 11.65 -2.75
C LEU A 22 -0.23 11.79 -2.60
N SER A 23 -0.84 12.42 -3.60
CA SER A 23 -2.27 12.29 -3.81
C SER A 23 -2.62 10.87 -4.25
N GLN A 24 -3.87 10.44 -4.05
CA GLN A 24 -4.34 9.13 -4.50
C GLN A 24 -4.09 8.93 -6.01
N VAL A 25 -4.21 9.98 -6.82
CA VAL A 25 -3.94 9.94 -8.26
C VAL A 25 -2.45 9.70 -8.55
N LYS A 26 -1.54 10.44 -7.90
CA LYS A 26 -0.10 10.26 -8.08
C LYS A 26 0.36 8.90 -7.58
N PHE A 27 -0.21 8.42 -6.48
CA PHE A 27 0.09 7.10 -5.94
C PHE A 27 -0.41 5.97 -6.86
N ALA A 28 -1.62 6.13 -7.42
CA ALA A 28 -2.16 5.21 -8.43
C ALA A 28 -1.24 5.13 -9.66
N ALA A 29 -0.78 6.28 -10.17
CA ALA A 29 0.16 6.33 -11.28
C ALA A 29 1.49 5.63 -10.94
N LYS A 30 2.01 5.81 -9.73
CA LYS A 30 3.25 5.16 -9.26
C LYS A 30 3.10 3.63 -9.16
N LEU A 31 1.92 3.15 -8.79
CA LEU A 31 1.59 1.73 -8.74
C LEU A 31 1.12 1.16 -10.10
N GLY A 32 0.93 1.98 -11.13
CA GLY A 32 0.41 1.52 -12.42
C GLY A 32 -1.05 1.05 -12.36
N VAL A 33 -1.84 1.60 -11.43
CA VAL A 33 -3.26 1.26 -11.23
C VAL A 33 -4.13 2.51 -11.41
N SER A 34 -5.45 2.32 -11.52
CA SER A 34 -6.38 3.45 -11.58
C SER A 34 -6.60 4.08 -10.20
N PHE A 35 -6.88 5.39 -10.20
CA PHE A 35 -7.29 6.12 -8.99
C PHE A 35 -8.45 5.42 -8.25
N GLN A 36 -9.41 4.87 -9.00
CA GLN A 36 -10.56 4.17 -8.44
C GLN A 36 -10.14 2.94 -7.62
N SER A 37 -9.07 2.23 -8.02
CA SER A 37 -8.53 1.11 -7.27
C SER A 37 -7.97 1.57 -5.92
N ILE A 38 -7.13 2.61 -5.91
CA ILE A 38 -6.62 3.19 -4.65
C ILE A 38 -7.77 3.64 -3.74
N ASN A 39 -8.76 4.35 -4.29
CA ASN A 39 -9.92 4.80 -3.53
C ASN A 39 -10.70 3.64 -2.91
N ARG A 40 -10.92 2.55 -3.64
CA ARG A 40 -11.59 1.36 -3.08
C ARG A 40 -10.76 0.64 -2.03
N TRP A 41 -9.44 0.57 -2.19
CA TRP A 41 -8.53 -0.07 -1.23
C TRP A 41 -8.47 0.73 0.08
N GLU A 42 -8.26 2.04 0.02
CA GLU A 42 -8.22 2.88 1.22
C GLU A 42 -9.55 2.89 1.99
N ASN A 43 -10.68 2.73 1.30
CA ASN A 43 -11.99 2.61 1.94
C ASN A 43 -12.37 1.17 2.33
N GLY A 44 -11.45 0.20 2.22
CA GLY A 44 -11.67 -1.20 2.59
C GLY A 44 -12.69 -1.95 1.71
N ARG A 45 -13.11 -1.37 0.58
CA ARG A 45 -14.16 -1.92 -0.29
C ARG A 45 -13.71 -3.13 -1.11
N THR A 46 -12.41 -3.22 -1.41
CA THR A 46 -11.82 -4.32 -2.21
C THR A 46 -10.38 -4.57 -1.75
N LYS A 47 -9.87 -5.81 -1.91
CA LYS A 47 -8.43 -6.09 -1.73
C LYS A 47 -7.63 -5.75 -2.99
N PRO A 48 -6.40 -5.22 -2.89
CA PRO A 48 -5.45 -5.22 -3.99
C PRO A 48 -5.14 -6.64 -4.44
N LEU A 49 -4.84 -6.80 -5.72
CA LEU A 49 -4.31 -8.05 -6.25
C LEU A 49 -2.89 -8.31 -5.71
N PRO A 50 -2.43 -9.57 -5.66
CA PRO A 50 -1.09 -9.90 -5.18
C PRO A 50 0.04 -9.12 -5.85
N ILE A 51 -0.13 -8.76 -7.14
CA ILE A 51 0.84 -7.94 -7.87
C ILE A 51 0.92 -6.50 -7.33
N ALA A 52 -0.21 -5.90 -6.97
CA ALA A 52 -0.26 -4.56 -6.41
C ALA A 52 0.34 -4.53 -4.99
N LEU A 53 0.13 -5.59 -4.22
CA LEU A 53 0.78 -5.78 -2.92
C LEU A 53 2.30 -5.83 -3.05
N LYS A 54 2.83 -6.60 -4.01
CA LYS A 54 4.28 -6.64 -4.28
C LYS A 54 4.83 -5.28 -4.71
N GLN A 55 4.07 -4.49 -5.46
CA GLN A 55 4.50 -3.14 -5.82
C GLN A 55 4.56 -2.21 -4.60
N ILE A 56 3.58 -2.29 -3.69
CA ILE A 56 3.59 -1.55 -2.42
C ILE A 56 4.79 -1.98 -1.57
N GLU A 57 5.02 -3.28 -1.40
CA GLU A 57 6.18 -3.82 -0.69
C GLU A 57 7.50 -3.32 -1.29
N SER A 58 7.64 -3.38 -2.62
CA SER A 58 8.82 -2.84 -3.31
C SER A 58 9.00 -1.34 -3.09
N LEU A 59 7.91 -0.56 -3.05
CA LEU A 59 7.98 0.87 -2.73
C LEU A 59 8.47 1.11 -1.31
N LEU A 60 8.01 0.32 -0.34
CA LEU A 60 8.46 0.42 1.06
C LEU A 60 9.96 0.12 1.19
N HIS A 61 10.47 -0.90 0.49
CA HIS A 61 11.91 -1.16 0.43
C HIS A 61 12.70 0.01 -0.17
N GLN A 62 12.15 0.67 -1.20
CA GLN A 62 12.80 1.84 -1.82
C GLN A 62 12.78 3.09 -0.92
N MET A 63 11.85 3.18 0.03
CA MET A 63 11.76 4.29 0.99
C MET A 63 12.82 4.22 2.11
N GLY A 64 13.56 3.10 2.23
CA GLY A 64 14.57 2.93 3.28
C GLY A 64 13.95 2.89 4.67
N GLU A 65 14.52 3.65 5.61
CA GLU A 65 14.06 3.71 7.01
C GLU A 65 12.58 4.06 7.13
N ALA A 66 12.06 4.94 6.25
CA ALA A 66 10.66 5.37 6.26
C ALA A 66 9.66 4.29 5.80
N GLY A 67 10.12 3.15 5.30
CA GLY A 67 9.29 2.00 4.94
C GLY A 67 9.49 0.78 5.82
N GLN A 68 10.58 0.72 6.61
CA GLN A 68 10.94 -0.46 7.41
C GLN A 68 9.95 -0.79 8.51
N ASP A 69 9.40 0.22 9.18
CA ASP A 69 8.38 0.04 10.20
C ASP A 69 7.03 -0.39 9.61
N LEU A 70 6.67 0.05 8.40
CA LEU A 70 5.49 -0.47 7.68
C LEU A 70 5.69 -1.92 7.24
N LEU A 71 6.89 -2.27 6.77
CA LEU A 71 7.26 -3.65 6.46
C LEU A 71 7.14 -4.52 7.72
N ALA A 72 7.70 -4.08 8.84
CA ALA A 72 7.58 -4.80 10.12
C ALA A 72 6.14 -4.85 10.65
N LYS A 73 5.32 -3.82 10.42
CA LYS A 73 3.94 -3.78 10.91
C LYS A 73 2.99 -4.66 10.10
N TYR A 74 3.16 -4.70 8.78
CA TYR A 74 2.19 -5.32 7.87
C TYR A 74 2.68 -6.59 7.18
N PHE A 75 3.98 -6.80 7.08
CA PHE A 75 4.57 -7.95 6.39
C PHE A 75 5.32 -8.91 7.33
N SER A 76 5.28 -8.68 8.64
CA SER A 76 5.76 -9.66 9.62
C SER A 76 4.78 -10.84 9.69
N GLU A 77 5.34 -12.06 9.58
CA GLU A 77 4.60 -13.32 9.73
C GLU A 77 4.26 -13.63 11.20
#